data_AF-A0A9X1JUQ5-F1
#
_entry.id   AF-A0A9X1JUQ5-F1
#
_cell.length_a   1.000
_cell.length_b   1.000
_cell.length_c   1.000
_cell.angle_alpha   90.00
_cell.angle_beta   90.00
_cell.angle_gamma   90.00
#
_symmetry.space_group_name_H-M   'P 1'
#
loop_
_entity.id
_entity.type
_entity.pdbx_description
1 polymer ?
#
loop_
_entity_poly.entity_id
_entity_poly.type
_entity_poly.pdbx_seq_one_letter_code
_entity_poly.pdbx_strand_id
1 'polypeptide(L)'
;MKNILLILLTTIFVMSCDETKRVIDTAGNVQLSGNYNVTEINGNTITEKAPNIRFYALDKTIRGNTGCNSFFGSYALDLYALSFSDIGSTEMACDQPIMDVENAFLNALNNTGSYDIQNRVLTLYSKNDRTVLLKANKEVTED
;
A
#
# COMPACT_ATOMS: atom_id res chain seq x y z
N MET A 1 -12.03 64.31 21.79
CA MET A 1 -11.44 63.35 22.76
C MET A 1 -11.91 61.96 22.31
N LYS A 2 -11.23 61.33 21.35
CA LYS A 2 -10.11 60.39 21.57
C LYS A 2 -10.52 59.28 22.54
N ASN A 3 -11.03 58.17 21.99
CA ASN A 3 -10.52 56.83 22.28
C ASN A 3 -11.13 55.83 21.28
N ILE A 4 -10.36 55.62 20.22
CA ILE A 4 -10.31 54.37 19.46
C ILE A 4 -9.91 53.27 20.45
N LEU A 5 -10.72 52.23 20.60
CA LEU A 5 -10.18 50.89 20.84
C LEU A 5 -10.97 49.86 20.04
N LEU A 6 -10.34 49.52 18.93
CA LEU A 6 -10.63 48.51 17.94
C LEU A 6 -10.00 47.19 18.43
N ILE A 7 -10.77 46.16 18.81
CA ILE A 7 -10.28 44.76 18.84
C ILE A 7 -11.37 43.80 18.31
N LEU A 8 -11.23 43.53 17.01
CA LEU A 8 -11.58 42.37 16.19
C LEU A 8 -12.79 41.46 16.56
N LEU A 9 -13.84 41.54 15.73
CA LEU A 9 -14.42 40.34 15.12
C LEU A 9 -13.36 39.71 14.18
N THR A 10 -12.85 38.51 14.50
CA THR A 10 -12.38 37.53 13.49
C THR A 10 -12.26 36.15 14.12
N THR A 11 -13.24 35.29 13.82
CA THR A 11 -13.07 33.87 13.44
C THR A 11 -11.87 33.12 14.04
N ILE A 12 -12.03 32.47 15.20
CA ILE A 12 -11.26 31.26 15.49
C ILE A 12 -11.97 30.11 14.77
N PHE A 13 -11.71 30.00 13.48
CA PHE A 13 -11.96 28.80 12.68
C PHE A 13 -10.63 28.50 11.96
N VAL A 14 -9.63 28.09 12.72
CA VAL A 14 -8.39 27.58 12.13
C VAL A 14 -8.40 26.06 12.24
N MET A 15 -8.78 25.48 11.11
CA MET A 15 -8.70 24.09 10.73
C MET A 15 -7.27 23.56 10.98
N SER A 16 -7.09 22.78 12.04
CA SER A 16 -5.88 21.94 12.19
C SER A 16 -6.25 20.48 11.94
N CYS A 17 -6.71 20.18 10.72
CA CYS A 17 -6.93 18.80 10.28
C CYS A 17 -5.62 18.14 9.82
N ASP A 18 -4.58 18.94 9.51
CA ASP A 18 -3.36 18.45 8.86
C ASP A 18 -2.48 17.60 9.80
N GLU A 19 -2.42 17.96 11.08
CA GLU A 19 -1.71 17.14 12.08
C GLU A 19 -2.43 15.82 12.34
N THR A 20 -3.77 15.80 12.27
CA THR A 20 -4.56 14.56 12.44
C THR A 20 -4.29 13.60 11.27
N LYS A 21 -4.19 14.11 10.04
CA LYS A 21 -3.85 13.32 8.85
C LYS A 21 -2.49 12.64 8.98
N ARG A 22 -1.46 13.39 9.42
CA ARG A 22 -0.08 12.85 9.59
C ARG A 22 0.00 11.71 10.61
N VAL A 23 -0.78 11.80 11.69
CA VAL A 23 -0.87 10.72 12.69
C VAL A 23 -1.52 9.47 12.09
N ILE A 24 -2.61 9.63 11.33
CA ILE A 24 -3.30 8.50 10.69
C ILE A 24 -2.40 7.83 9.65
N ASP A 25 -1.72 8.60 8.79
CA ASP A 25 -0.83 8.05 7.78
C ASP A 25 0.34 7.29 8.42
N THR A 26 0.88 7.78 9.54
CA THR A 26 1.94 7.08 10.29
C THR A 26 1.42 5.75 10.87
N ALA A 27 0.24 5.76 11.48
CA ALA A 27 -0.40 4.54 11.98
C ALA A 27 -0.67 3.53 10.84
N GLY A 28 -1.14 4.02 9.69
CA GLY A 28 -1.36 3.22 8.48
C GLY A 28 -0.07 2.59 7.95
N ASN A 29 1.02 3.36 7.88
CA ASN A 29 2.34 2.84 7.49
C ASN A 29 2.83 1.75 8.46
N VAL A 30 2.68 1.95 9.77
CA VAL A 30 3.06 0.95 10.78
C VAL A 30 2.20 -0.31 10.65
N GLN A 31 0.89 -0.16 10.46
CA GLN A 31 -0.03 -1.28 10.28
C GLN A 31 0.29 -2.08 9.01
N LEU A 32 0.58 -1.39 7.90
CA LEU A 32 0.93 -1.97 6.61
C LEU A 32 2.34 -2.57 6.61
N SER A 33 3.26 -2.11 7.45
CA SER A 33 4.63 -2.64 7.48
C SER A 33 4.68 -4.13 7.80
N GLY A 34 5.65 -4.83 7.19
CA GLY A 34 5.89 -6.25 7.38
C GLY A 34 5.93 -7.02 6.08
N ASN A 35 6.05 -8.34 6.20
CA ASN A 35 6.05 -9.27 5.08
C ASN A 35 4.65 -9.82 4.84
N TYR A 36 4.31 -10.02 3.57
CA TYR A 36 3.06 -10.61 3.15
C TYR A 36 3.31 -11.66 2.07
N ASN A 37 2.64 -12.80 2.18
CA ASN A 37 2.62 -13.84 1.14
C ASN A 37 1.31 -13.75 0.37
N VAL A 38 1.40 -13.61 -0.95
CA VAL A 38 0.24 -13.51 -1.83
C VAL A 38 -0.50 -14.84 -1.87
N THR A 39 -1.82 -14.79 -1.71
CA THR A 39 -2.69 -15.96 -1.73
C THR A 39 -3.67 -15.94 -2.90
N GLU A 40 -3.99 -14.76 -3.41
CA GLU A 40 -4.96 -14.58 -4.49
C GLU A 40 -4.56 -13.40 -5.38
N ILE A 41 -4.67 -13.56 -6.70
CA ILE A 41 -4.53 -12.48 -7.69
C ILE A 41 -5.69 -12.56 -8.67
N ASN A 42 -6.44 -11.47 -8.83
CA ASN A 42 -7.62 -11.37 -9.70
C ASN A 42 -8.62 -12.53 -9.52
N GLY A 43 -8.83 -12.97 -8.27
CA GLY A 43 -9.73 -14.08 -7.92
C GLY A 43 -9.14 -15.49 -8.09
N ASN A 44 -7.92 -15.63 -8.60
CA ASN A 44 -7.24 -16.93 -8.73
C ASN A 44 -6.36 -17.20 -7.51
N THR A 45 -6.55 -18.35 -6.87
CA THR A 45 -5.70 -18.80 -5.75
C THR A 45 -4.31 -19.14 -6.26
N ILE A 46 -3.27 -18.64 -5.57
CA ILE A 46 -1.87 -18.92 -5.88
C ILE A 46 -1.34 -19.92 -4.84
N THR A 47 -0.97 -21.13 -5.29
CA THR A 47 -0.52 -22.23 -4.41
C THR A 47 0.95 -22.55 -4.55
N GLU A 48 1.56 -22.23 -5.68
CA GLU A 48 2.97 -22.53 -5.98
C GLU A 48 3.71 -21.24 -6.35
N LYS A 49 4.96 -21.12 -5.89
CA LYS A 49 5.83 -19.96 -6.16
C LYS A 49 5.12 -18.62 -5.93
N ALA A 50 4.31 -18.55 -4.88
CA ALA A 50 3.53 -17.37 -4.57
C ALA A 50 4.43 -16.13 -4.39
N PRO A 51 4.07 -14.98 -5.00
CA PRO A 51 4.77 -13.74 -4.74
C PRO A 51 4.76 -13.39 -3.25
N ASN A 52 5.79 -12.70 -2.79
CA ASN A 52 5.81 -12.06 -1.49
C ASN A 52 6.11 -10.57 -1.63
N ILE A 53 5.62 -9.77 -0.69
CA ILE A 53 5.86 -8.34 -0.66
C ILE A 53 6.16 -7.92 0.77
N ARG A 54 7.25 -7.18 0.95
CA ARG A 54 7.62 -6.53 2.20
C ARG A 54 7.45 -5.04 2.10
N PHE A 55 6.72 -4.46 3.06
CA PHE A 55 6.55 -3.02 3.21
C PHE A 55 7.52 -2.45 4.25
N TYR A 56 8.38 -1.56 3.82
CA TYR A 56 9.30 -0.80 4.67
C TYR A 56 8.66 0.55 5.00
N ALA A 57 8.17 0.72 6.22
CA ALA A 57 7.46 1.94 6.64
C ALA A 57 8.32 3.20 6.62
N LEU A 58 9.58 3.10 7.07
CA LEU A 58 10.47 4.25 7.18
C LEU A 58 10.84 4.82 5.81
N ASP A 59 11.17 3.94 4.86
CA ASP A 59 11.65 4.33 3.54
C ASP A 59 10.50 4.53 2.54
N LYS A 60 9.27 4.12 2.90
CA LYS A 60 8.12 4.04 1.99
C LYS A 60 8.41 3.24 0.71
N THR A 61 9.12 2.13 0.88
CA THR A 61 9.49 1.22 -0.21
C THR A 61 8.88 -0.15 -0.03
N ILE A 62 8.76 -0.85 -1.16
CA ILE A 62 8.42 -2.27 -1.21
C ILE A 62 9.55 -3.06 -1.86
N ARG A 63 9.75 -4.29 -1.38
CA ARG A 63 10.62 -5.27 -2.03
C ARG A 63 10.03 -6.65 -1.87
N GLY A 64 10.40 -7.56 -2.75
CA GLY A 64 10.00 -8.96 -2.61
C GLY A 64 10.40 -9.79 -3.81
N ASN A 65 9.73 -10.93 -3.96
CA ASN A 65 9.89 -11.84 -5.09
C ASN A 65 8.53 -12.12 -5.73
N THR A 66 8.49 -12.21 -7.06
CA THR A 66 7.29 -12.46 -7.87
C THR A 66 7.03 -13.95 -8.14
N GLY A 67 7.81 -14.84 -7.53
CA GLY A 67 7.88 -16.27 -7.85
C GLY A 67 9.03 -16.60 -8.80
N CYS A 68 9.32 -15.71 -9.75
CA CYS A 68 10.43 -15.81 -10.69
C CYS A 68 11.54 -14.80 -10.39
N ASN A 69 11.18 -13.52 -10.29
CA ASN A 69 12.11 -12.41 -10.19
C ASN A 69 12.05 -11.70 -8.85
N SER A 70 13.12 -11.00 -8.52
CA SER A 70 13.06 -10.01 -7.44
C SER A 70 12.44 -8.73 -7.97
N PHE A 71 11.64 -8.05 -7.16
CA PHE A 71 11.08 -6.74 -7.50
C PHE A 71 11.26 -5.73 -6.38
N PHE A 72 11.17 -4.46 -6.74
CA PHE A 72 11.23 -3.33 -5.84
C PHE A 72 10.31 -2.22 -6.34
N GLY A 73 10.01 -1.26 -5.45
CA GLY A 73 9.28 -0.06 -5.79
C GLY A 73 9.08 0.84 -4.58
N SER A 74 8.32 1.90 -4.79
CA SER A 74 7.91 2.85 -3.76
C SER A 74 6.40 2.80 -3.57
N TYR A 75 5.91 3.29 -2.43
CA TYR A 75 4.48 3.46 -2.22
C TYR A 75 4.15 4.77 -1.51
N ALA A 76 2.93 5.24 -1.71
CA ALA A 76 2.37 6.37 -1.00
C ALA A 76 1.05 5.97 -0.33
N LEU A 77 0.83 6.50 0.88
CA LEU A 77 -0.41 6.37 1.63
C LEU A 77 -1.04 7.75 1.83
N ASP A 78 -2.35 7.79 1.66
CA ASP A 78 -3.21 8.90 2.08
C ASP A 78 -4.48 8.30 2.68
N LEU A 79 -4.54 8.21 4.01
CA LEU A 79 -5.57 7.47 4.74
C LEU A 79 -5.67 6.00 4.27
N TYR A 80 -6.69 5.66 3.48
CA TYR A 80 -6.93 4.33 2.92
C TYR A 80 -6.53 4.21 1.45
N ALA A 81 -6.10 5.30 0.83
CA ALA A 81 -5.54 5.28 -0.52
C ALA A 81 -4.12 4.72 -0.47
N LEU A 82 -3.82 3.82 -1.40
CA LEU A 82 -2.50 3.22 -1.57
C LEU A 82 -2.19 3.23 -3.06
N SER A 83 -1.03 3.77 -3.41
CA SER A 83 -0.51 3.75 -4.77
C SER A 83 0.95 3.33 -4.77
N PHE A 84 1.34 2.60 -5.79
CA PHE A 84 2.72 2.18 -6.00
C PHE A 84 3.35 2.98 -7.15
N SER A 85 4.64 3.25 -7.04
CA SER A 85 5.44 3.91 -8.08
C SER A 85 6.79 3.23 -8.22
N ASP A 86 7.49 3.54 -9.32
CA ASP A 86 8.87 3.12 -9.55
C ASP A 86 9.07 1.60 -9.44
N ILE A 87 8.05 0.84 -9.86
CA ILE A 87 8.08 -0.62 -9.82
C ILE A 87 9.08 -1.11 -10.87
N GLY A 88 10.07 -1.87 -10.41
CA GLY A 88 11.03 -2.57 -11.25
C GLY A 88 11.21 -4.02 -10.80
N SER A 89 11.60 -4.88 -11.73
CA SER A 89 11.93 -6.28 -11.48
C SER A 89 13.22 -6.70 -12.19
N THR A 90 13.83 -7.79 -11.73
CA THR A 90 14.88 -8.46 -12.51
C THR A 90 14.26 -9.18 -13.72
N GLU A 91 15.09 -9.60 -14.68
CA GLU A 91 14.65 -10.25 -15.92
C GLU A 91 15.22 -11.68 -16.07
N MET A 92 14.89 -12.55 -15.11
CA MET A 92 15.08 -14.00 -15.23
C MET A 92 13.90 -14.61 -15.99
N ALA A 93 14.19 -15.56 -16.88
CA ALA A 93 13.16 -16.36 -17.53
C ALA A 93 12.83 -17.59 -16.68
N CYS A 94 11.56 -17.77 -16.35
CA CYS A 94 11.01 -18.97 -15.71
C CYS A 94 9.97 -19.64 -16.61
N ASP A 95 9.40 -20.75 -16.14
CA ASP A 95 8.29 -21.41 -16.82
C ASP A 95 7.08 -20.46 -16.97
N GLN A 96 6.36 -20.59 -18.09
CA GLN A 96 5.29 -19.67 -18.48
C GLN A 96 4.24 -19.44 -17.38
N PRO A 97 3.76 -20.46 -16.64
CA PRO A 97 2.78 -20.23 -15.57
C PRO A 97 3.29 -19.32 -14.45
N ILE A 98 4.60 -19.36 -14.14
CA ILE A 98 5.22 -18.51 -13.12
C ILE A 98 5.32 -17.08 -13.64
N MET A 99 5.71 -16.92 -14.91
CA MET A 99 5.76 -15.62 -15.59
C MET A 99 4.36 -14.96 -15.67
N ASP A 100 3.31 -15.74 -15.89
CA ASP A 100 1.93 -15.23 -15.92
C ASP A 100 1.49 -14.71 -14.54
N VAL A 101 1.86 -15.42 -13.46
CA VAL A 101 1.63 -14.98 -12.08
C VAL A 101 2.41 -13.70 -11.78
N GLU A 102 3.68 -13.62 -12.18
CA GLU A 102 4.50 -12.42 -12.03
C GLU A 102 3.85 -11.22 -12.73
N ASN A 103 3.46 -11.37 -14.00
CA ASN A 103 2.82 -10.30 -14.76
C ASN A 103 1.51 -9.84 -14.11
N ALA A 104 0.68 -10.80 -13.66
CA ALA A 104 -0.56 -10.49 -12.96
C ALA A 104 -0.32 -9.74 -11.64
N PHE A 105 0.70 -10.14 -10.89
CA PHE A 105 1.12 -9.50 -9.64
C PHE A 105 1.57 -8.05 -9.88
N LEU A 106 2.50 -7.82 -10.81
CA LEU A 106 2.99 -6.47 -11.11
C LEU A 106 1.87 -5.58 -11.66
N ASN A 107 0.96 -6.13 -12.46
CA ASN A 107 -0.21 -5.40 -12.95
C ASN A 107 -1.18 -5.03 -11.82
N ALA A 108 -1.39 -5.91 -10.83
CA ALA A 108 -2.20 -5.61 -9.66
C ALA A 108 -1.61 -4.44 -8.85
N LEU A 109 -0.29 -4.41 -8.66
CA LEU A 109 0.38 -3.27 -8.00
C LEU A 109 0.17 -1.97 -8.78
N ASN A 110 0.40 -1.96 -10.09
CA ASN A 110 0.22 -0.77 -10.94
C ASN A 110 -1.22 -0.22 -10.97
N ASN A 111 -2.22 -1.05 -10.68
CA ASN A 111 -3.63 -0.69 -10.68
C ASN A 111 -4.22 -0.50 -9.28
N THR A 112 -3.44 -0.68 -8.22
CA THR A 112 -3.92 -0.45 -6.85
C THR A 112 -4.22 1.04 -6.63
N GLY A 113 -5.35 1.33 -5.99
CA GLY A 113 -5.71 2.68 -5.54
C GLY A 113 -6.12 2.74 -4.07
N SER A 114 -6.47 1.63 -3.45
CA SER A 114 -6.76 1.55 -2.03
C SER A 114 -6.47 0.16 -1.47
N TYR A 115 -6.43 0.06 -0.16
CA TYR A 115 -6.16 -1.19 0.54
C TYR A 115 -7.03 -1.34 1.79
N ASP A 116 -7.08 -2.56 2.29
CA ASP A 116 -7.64 -2.89 3.60
C ASP A 116 -6.84 -4.01 4.25
N ILE A 117 -6.81 -4.02 5.58
CA ILE A 117 -6.17 -5.08 6.38
C ILE A 117 -7.15 -5.56 7.43
N GLN A 118 -7.69 -6.76 7.24
CA GLN A 118 -8.58 -7.43 8.18
C GLN A 118 -8.08 -8.82 8.50
N ASN A 119 -8.07 -9.19 9.79
CA ASN A 119 -7.64 -10.53 10.22
C ASN A 119 -6.29 -10.96 9.62
N ARG A 120 -5.36 -10.00 9.51
CA ARG A 120 -4.02 -10.18 8.91
C ARG A 120 -4.00 -10.48 7.42
N VAL A 121 -5.11 -10.25 6.73
CA VAL A 121 -5.22 -10.33 5.28
C VAL A 121 -5.18 -8.91 4.72
N LEU A 122 -4.13 -8.61 3.96
CA LEU A 122 -4.06 -7.43 3.10
C LEU A 122 -4.91 -7.70 1.84
N THR A 123 -5.82 -6.78 1.53
CA THR A 123 -6.55 -6.75 0.26
C THR A 123 -6.22 -5.48 -0.50
N LEU A 124 -5.82 -5.60 -1.76
CA LEU A 124 -5.58 -4.46 -2.66
C LEU A 124 -6.75 -4.30 -3.62
N TYR A 125 -7.21 -3.06 -3.76
CA TYR A 125 -8.34 -2.72 -4.61
C TYR A 125 -7.92 -1.85 -5.79
N SER A 126 -8.55 -2.10 -6.93
CA SER A 126 -8.41 -1.32 -8.15
C SER A 126 -8.74 0.15 -7.95
N LYS A 127 -7.89 1.03 -8.50
CA LYS A 127 -8.09 2.48 -8.53
C LYS A 127 -9.26 2.92 -9.43
N ASN A 128 -9.73 2.05 -10.33
CA ASN A 128 -10.76 2.41 -11.32
C ASN A 128 -12.18 2.08 -10.85
N ASP A 129 -12.36 0.89 -10.28
CA ASP A 129 -13.68 0.30 -9.99
C ASP A 129 -13.76 -0.38 -8.61
N ARG A 130 -12.69 -0.30 -7.82
CA ARG A 130 -12.59 -0.87 -6.47
C ARG A 130 -12.78 -2.39 -6.43
N THR A 131 -12.60 -3.09 -7.54
CA THR A 131 -12.54 -4.55 -7.57
C THR A 131 -11.29 -5.06 -6.82
N VAL A 132 -11.35 -6.30 -6.31
CA VAL A 132 -10.22 -6.92 -5.63
C VAL A 132 -9.19 -7.36 -6.66
N LEU A 133 -7.96 -6.86 -6.53
CA LEU A 133 -6.84 -7.22 -7.39
C LEU A 133 -5.96 -8.30 -6.76
N LEU A 134 -5.76 -8.23 -5.45
CA LEU A 134 -4.80 -9.09 -4.75
C LEU A 134 -5.19 -9.28 -3.29
N LYS A 135 -4.99 -10.49 -2.76
CA LYS A 135 -4.98 -10.77 -1.32
C LYS A 135 -3.66 -11.36 -0.89
N ALA A 136 -3.20 -10.98 0.30
CA ALA A 136 -1.96 -11.51 0.87
C ALA A 136 -2.06 -11.63 2.39
N ASN A 137 -1.51 -12.70 2.94
CA ASN A 137 -1.46 -12.93 4.38
C ASN A 137 -0.21 -12.30 4.97
N LYS A 138 -0.36 -11.47 6.00
CA LYS A 138 0.75 -10.93 6.78
C LYS A 138 1.45 -12.07 7.53
N GLU A 139 2.76 -12.21 7.37
CA GLU A 139 3.55 -13.20 8.11
C GLU A 139 3.45 -12.97 9.63
N VAL A 140 3.52 -14.05 10.43
CA VAL A 140 3.70 -13.91 11.88
C VAL A 140 5.18 -13.67 12.08
N THR A 141 5.58 -12.52 12.60
CA THR A 141 6.87 -12.41 13.28
C THR A 141 6.66 -12.94 14.68
N GLU A 142 7.19 -14.14 14.96
CA GLU A 142 7.34 -14.61 16.34
C GLU A 142 8.47 -13.75 16.95
N ASP A 143 8.09 -12.76 17.77
CA ASP A 143 9.01 -12.05 18.66
C ASP A 143 9.24 -12.87 19.94
#